data_AF-A0A7R9MPQ5-F1
#
_entry.id   AF-A0A7R9MPQ5-F1
#
_cell.length_a   1.000
_cell.length_b   1.000
_cell.length_c   1.000
_cell.angle_alpha   90.00
_cell.angle_beta   90.00
_cell.angle_gamma   90.00
#
_symmetry.space_group_name_H-M   'P 1'
#
loop_
_entity.id
_entity.type
_entity.pdbx_description
1 polymer ?
#
loop_
_entity_poly.entity_id
_entity_poly.type
_entity_poly.pdbx_seq_one_letter_code
_entity_poly.pdbx_strand_id
1 'polypeptide(L)'
;IYFLLVFPVAVGTTVLGYQILFGLFMAYTTNFVFLIPVSTSVCALRRLGLSLSYAIIISGLLVKVLNTWRLMVIKNQSQPLRLSSPTALVFISGGLVFLQLILTTIWLFSYAPHPGLYDGLWKCSPNKSFVLWDSEIIVSLLYVIQLLLITLFFAALTFKCYDQNREPRFIMACALCTIAVWVTWLIVELPTPPCP
;
A
#
# COMPACT_ATOMS: atom_id res chain seq x y z
N ILE A 1 -10.50 7.88 18.29
CA ILE A 1 -10.41 8.60 19.59
C ILE A 1 -10.67 7.65 20.76
N TYR A 2 -11.75 6.86 20.76
CA TYR A 2 -12.04 5.87 21.81
C TYR A 2 -10.89 4.88 22.07
N PHE A 3 -10.30 4.30 21.02
CA PHE A 3 -9.14 3.39 21.14
C PHE A 3 -7.85 4.05 21.66
N LEU A 4 -7.71 5.39 21.56
CA LEU A 4 -6.55 6.13 22.06
C LEU A 4 -6.64 6.41 23.57
N LEU A 5 -7.85 6.30 24.15
CA LEU A 5 -8.11 6.59 25.56
C LEU A 5 -8.03 5.33 26.45
N VAL A 6 -8.28 4.14 25.88
CA VAL A 6 -8.41 2.88 26.65
C VAL A 6 -7.07 2.17 26.87
N PHE A 7 -6.09 2.34 25.97
CA PHE A 7 -4.77 1.73 26.11
C PHE A 7 -3.73 2.83 26.34
N PRO A 8 -3.09 2.92 27.51
CA PRO A 8 -1.96 3.83 27.69
C PRO A 8 -0.84 3.38 26.74
N VAL A 9 -0.71 4.10 25.62
CA VAL A 9 0.24 3.85 24.54
C VAL A 9 1.65 4.05 25.08
N ALA A 10 2.32 2.98 25.48
CA ALA A 10 3.63 3.06 26.09
C ALA A 10 4.77 3.35 25.10
N VAL A 11 4.62 3.17 23.77
CA VAL A 11 5.72 3.42 22.82
C VAL A 11 5.22 3.85 21.42
N GLY A 12 5.89 4.87 20.85
CA GLY A 12 5.42 5.80 19.81
C GLY A 12 5.25 5.33 18.34
N THR A 13 4.89 4.08 18.08
CA THR A 13 4.46 3.62 16.72
C THR A 13 3.33 2.59 16.73
N THR A 14 2.79 2.23 17.90
CA THR A 14 1.72 1.24 18.06
C THR A 14 0.45 1.59 17.29
N VAL A 15 0.08 2.89 17.24
CA VAL A 15 -1.09 3.36 16.50
C VAL A 15 -0.95 3.10 14.99
N LEU A 16 0.26 3.17 14.44
CA LEU A 16 0.53 2.82 13.06
C LEU A 16 0.44 1.31 12.83
N GLY A 17 0.77 0.51 13.85
CA GLY A 17 0.51 -0.93 13.83
C GLY A 17 -0.98 -1.26 13.68
N TYR A 18 -1.84 -0.57 14.42
CA TYR A 18 -3.30 -0.72 14.26
C TYR A 18 -3.79 -0.28 12.87
N GLN A 19 -3.23 0.79 12.31
CA GLN A 19 -3.54 1.20 10.94
C GLN A 19 -3.16 0.12 9.92
N ILE A 20 -1.97 -0.49 10.05
CA ILE A 20 -1.53 -1.58 9.17
C ILE A 20 -2.45 -2.79 9.30
N LEU A 21 -2.84 -3.18 10.52
CA LEU A 21 -3.78 -4.27 10.76
C LEU A 21 -5.14 -4.01 10.12
N PHE A 22 -5.63 -2.77 10.18
CA PHE A 22 -6.85 -2.37 9.50
C PHE A 22 -6.72 -2.49 7.98
N GLY A 23 -5.59 -2.07 7.40
CA GLY A 23 -5.31 -2.24 5.97
C GLY A 23 -5.27 -3.72 5.56
N LEU A 24 -4.66 -4.59 6.38
CA LEU A 24 -4.66 -6.04 6.18
C LEU A 24 -6.08 -6.62 6.19
N PHE A 25 -6.90 -6.23 7.17
CA PHE A 25 -8.31 -6.63 7.25
C PHE A 25 -9.08 -6.22 5.99
N MET A 26 -8.89 -4.99 5.51
CA MET A 26 -9.46 -4.54 4.24
C MET A 26 -8.96 -5.38 3.06
N ALA A 27 -7.66 -5.67 2.97
CA ALA A 27 -7.10 -6.48 1.89
C ALA A 27 -7.75 -7.87 1.83
N TYR A 28 -7.91 -8.53 2.99
CA TYR A 28 -8.62 -9.81 3.06
C TYR A 28 -10.10 -9.66 2.66
N THR A 29 -10.78 -8.61 3.12
CA THR A 29 -12.19 -8.37 2.79
C THR A 29 -12.40 -8.13 1.29
N THR A 30 -11.49 -7.43 0.63
CA THR A 30 -11.53 -7.16 -0.82
C THR A 30 -11.56 -8.45 -1.64
N ASN A 31 -10.96 -9.55 -1.17
CA ASN A 31 -11.00 -10.84 -1.88
C ASN A 31 -12.43 -11.35 -2.07
N PHE A 32 -13.34 -11.13 -1.12
CA PHE A 32 -14.74 -11.53 -1.27
C PHE A 32 -15.45 -10.76 -2.41
N VAL A 33 -15.02 -9.53 -2.70
CA VAL A 33 -15.57 -8.72 -3.81
C VAL A 33 -15.21 -9.35 -5.18
N PHE A 34 -14.12 -10.12 -5.27
CA PHE A 34 -13.77 -10.86 -6.48
C PHE A 34 -14.69 -12.07 -6.73
N LEU A 35 -15.36 -12.59 -5.71
CA LEU A 35 -16.32 -13.69 -5.85
C LEU A 35 -17.70 -13.23 -6.38
N ILE A 36 -18.02 -11.95 -6.23
CA ILE A 36 -19.31 -11.37 -6.66
C ILE A 36 -19.36 -11.28 -8.20
N PRO A 37 -20.49 -11.55 -8.86
CA PRO A 37 -20.63 -11.39 -10.31
C PRO A 37 -20.29 -9.98 -10.80
N VAL A 38 -19.80 -9.91 -12.04
CA VAL A 38 -19.26 -8.68 -12.64
C VAL A 38 -20.38 -7.65 -12.84
N SER A 39 -20.17 -6.46 -12.27
CA SER A 39 -21.02 -5.28 -12.46
C SER A 39 -20.14 -4.03 -12.40
N THR A 40 -20.63 -2.90 -12.91
CA THR A 40 -19.91 -1.62 -12.88
C THR A 40 -19.47 -1.22 -11.46
N SER A 41 -20.35 -1.42 -10.47
CA SER A 41 -20.06 -1.12 -9.07
C SER A 41 -19.04 -2.09 -8.48
N VAL A 42 -19.11 -3.39 -8.81
CA VAL A 42 -18.15 -4.40 -8.37
C VAL A 42 -16.77 -4.14 -8.99
N CYS A 43 -16.70 -3.74 -10.26
CA CYS A 43 -15.44 -3.35 -10.91
C CYS A 43 -14.78 -2.15 -10.21
N ALA A 44 -15.56 -1.11 -9.90
CA ALA A 44 -15.08 0.04 -9.15
C ALA A 44 -14.61 -0.35 -7.73
N LEU A 45 -15.38 -1.19 -7.03
CA LEU A 45 -15.04 -1.68 -5.69
C LEU A 45 -13.77 -2.54 -5.68
N ARG A 46 -13.57 -3.42 -6.66
CA ARG A 46 -12.34 -4.22 -6.78
C ARG A 46 -11.12 -3.33 -6.94
N ARG A 47 -11.22 -2.31 -7.79
CA ARG A 47 -10.16 -1.33 -8.05
C ARG A 47 -9.83 -0.50 -6.82
N LEU A 48 -10.84 0.12 -6.22
CA LEU A 48 -10.67 0.99 -5.06
C LEU A 48 -10.26 0.18 -3.82
N GLY A 49 -10.94 -0.94 -3.55
CA GLY A 49 -10.68 -1.78 -2.39
C GLY A 49 -9.24 -2.28 -2.34
N LEU A 50 -8.72 -2.77 -3.47
CA LEU A 50 -7.36 -3.31 -3.54
C LEU A 50 -6.31 -2.19 -3.37
N SER A 51 -6.46 -1.12 -4.14
CA SER A 51 -5.50 -0.01 -4.13
C SER A 51 -5.46 0.72 -2.78
N LEU A 52 -6.61 0.90 -2.14
CA LEU A 52 -6.71 1.50 -0.81
C LEU A 52 -6.16 0.63 0.29
N SER A 53 -6.43 -0.68 0.27
CA SER A 53 -5.90 -1.58 1.29
C SER A 53 -4.38 -1.58 1.30
N TYR A 54 -3.75 -1.63 0.12
CA TYR A 54 -2.29 -1.56 0.05
C TYR A 54 -1.75 -0.18 0.43
N ALA A 55 -2.40 0.91 0.04
CA ALA A 55 -1.95 2.24 0.45
C ALA A 55 -1.98 2.40 1.98
N ILE A 56 -3.03 1.92 2.67
CA ILE A 56 -3.10 1.96 4.14
C ILE A 56 -1.92 1.22 4.78
N ILE A 57 -1.60 0.02 4.28
CA ILE A 57 -0.50 -0.82 4.78
C ILE A 57 0.85 -0.15 4.52
N ILE A 58 1.14 0.18 3.26
CA ILE A 58 2.45 0.70 2.86
C ILE A 58 2.70 2.10 3.43
N SER A 59 1.70 2.98 3.49
CA SER A 59 1.85 4.29 4.16
C SER A 59 2.13 4.13 5.66
N GLY A 60 1.55 3.13 6.33
CA GLY A 60 1.84 2.83 7.73
C GLY A 60 3.27 2.35 7.92
N LEU A 61 3.74 1.44 7.07
CA LEU A 61 5.11 0.93 7.08
C LEU A 61 6.13 2.04 6.77
N LEU A 62 5.85 2.89 5.78
CA LEU A 62 6.71 3.99 5.40
C LEU A 62 6.92 4.96 6.57
N VAL A 63 5.85 5.41 7.22
CA VAL A 63 5.97 6.37 8.34
C VAL A 63 6.67 5.73 9.54
N LYS A 64 6.45 4.44 9.81
CA LYS A 64 7.22 3.70 10.84
C LYS A 64 8.72 3.72 10.55
N VAL A 65 9.12 3.40 9.32
CA VAL A 65 10.53 3.37 8.91
C VAL A 65 11.12 4.78 8.91
N LEU A 66 10.41 5.79 8.41
CA LEU A 66 10.85 7.19 8.44
C LEU A 66 11.06 7.71 9.86
N ASN A 67 10.16 7.37 10.80
CA ASN A 67 10.35 7.73 12.21
C ASN A 67 11.60 7.05 12.79
N THR A 68 11.83 5.77 12.46
CA THR A 68 13.03 5.04 12.90
C THR A 68 14.31 5.64 12.31
N TRP A 69 14.29 6.00 11.02
CA TRP A 69 15.39 6.68 10.35
C TRP A 69 15.69 8.04 11.00
N ARG A 70 14.65 8.84 11.27
CA ARG A 70 14.78 10.12 11.97
C ARG A 70 15.40 9.94 13.36
N LEU A 71 14.94 8.96 14.13
CA LEU A 71 15.47 8.68 15.47
C LEU A 71 16.95 8.24 15.41
N MET A 72 17.35 7.47 14.40
CA MET A 72 18.76 7.12 14.19
C MET A 72 19.62 8.35 13.91
N VAL A 73 19.16 9.25 13.03
CA VAL A 73 19.89 10.48 12.70
C VAL A 73 20.01 11.39 13.92
N ILE A 74 18.92 11.55 14.68
CA ILE A 74 18.92 12.35 15.91
C ILE A 74 19.80 11.72 16.98
N LYS A 75 19.84 10.39 17.15
CA LYS A 75 20.75 9.76 18.12
C LYS A 75 22.23 10.06 17.82
N ASN A 76 22.56 10.26 16.55
CA ASN A 76 23.90 10.68 16.12
C ASN A 76 24.15 12.19 16.28
N GLN A 77 23.13 13.00 16.61
CA GLN A 77 23.23 14.45 16.84
C GLN A 77 22.87 14.81 18.28
N SER A 78 23.68 15.62 18.94
CA SER A 78 23.53 16.01 20.36
C SER A 78 22.35 16.97 20.64
N GLN A 79 21.20 16.84 19.96
CA GLN A 79 20.04 17.71 20.15
C GLN A 79 18.74 16.91 20.33
N PRO A 80 17.98 17.12 21.43
CA PRO A 80 16.70 16.46 21.64
C PRO A 80 15.57 17.22 20.94
N LEU A 81 15.06 16.72 19.81
CA LEU A 81 13.83 17.26 19.20
C LEU A 81 12.59 16.47 19.65
N ARG A 82 11.77 17.13 20.48
CA ARG A 82 10.50 16.67 21.09
C ARG A 82 9.31 16.57 20.10
N LEU A 83 9.51 16.00 18.92
CA LEU A 83 8.41 15.88 17.92
C LEU A 83 8.10 14.42 17.56
N SER A 84 7.90 13.56 18.55
CA SER A 84 7.35 12.21 18.36
C SER A 84 5.96 12.13 18.99
N SER A 85 5.07 13.07 18.60
CA SER A 85 3.66 12.94 18.99
C SER A 85 3.04 11.83 18.12
N PRO A 86 2.51 10.75 18.73
CA PRO A 86 1.94 9.62 17.99
C PRO A 86 0.82 10.06 17.03
N THR A 87 0.09 11.12 17.38
CA THR A 87 -0.98 11.70 16.56
C THR A 87 -0.45 12.28 15.23
N ALA A 88 0.73 12.90 15.25
CA ALA A 88 1.31 13.49 14.04
C ALA A 88 1.72 12.42 13.02
N LEU A 89 2.25 11.27 13.49
CA LEU A 89 2.62 10.18 12.59
C LEU A 89 1.40 9.58 11.87
N VAL A 90 0.28 9.41 12.60
CA VAL A 90 -0.97 8.94 12.01
C VAL A 90 -1.53 9.95 11.01
N PHE A 91 -1.45 11.25 11.32
CA PHE A 91 -1.89 12.29 10.40
C PHE A 91 -1.08 12.29 9.09
N ILE A 92 0.25 12.15 9.18
CA ILE A 92 1.13 12.03 8.00
C ILE A 92 0.76 10.78 7.19
N SER A 93 0.59 9.64 7.86
CA SER A 93 0.22 8.40 7.18
C SER A 93 -1.16 8.49 6.51
N GLY A 94 -2.13 9.09 7.19
CA GLY A 94 -3.46 9.36 6.64
C GLY A 94 -3.42 10.30 5.44
N GLY A 95 -2.53 11.29 5.43
CA GLY A 95 -2.31 12.17 4.27
C GLY A 95 -1.83 11.42 3.03
N LEU A 96 -0.92 10.44 3.18
CA LEU A 96 -0.46 9.58 2.08
C LEU A 96 -1.60 8.70 1.55
N VAL A 97 -2.42 8.14 2.43
CA VAL A 97 -3.60 7.34 2.04
C VAL A 97 -4.63 8.22 1.33
N PHE A 98 -4.84 9.45 1.79
CA PHE A 98 -5.75 10.40 1.17
C PHE A 98 -5.30 10.79 -0.24
N LEU A 99 -3.99 10.94 -0.46
CA LEU A 99 -3.47 11.18 -1.81
C LEU A 99 -3.78 10.00 -2.75
N GLN A 100 -3.64 8.76 -2.29
CA GLN A 100 -4.06 7.59 -3.06
C GLN A 100 -5.56 7.63 -3.39
N LEU A 101 -6.42 7.99 -2.43
CA LEU A 101 -7.86 8.15 -2.66
C LEU A 101 -8.15 9.15 -3.77
N ILE A 102 -7.46 10.30 -3.78
CA ILE A 102 -7.63 11.31 -4.83
C ILE A 102 -7.19 10.77 -6.19
N LEU A 103 -5.99 10.19 -6.28
CA LEU A 103 -5.45 9.68 -7.54
C LEU A 103 -6.35 8.58 -8.15
N THR A 104 -6.82 7.65 -7.31
CA THR A 104 -7.69 6.55 -7.74
C THR A 104 -9.10 7.00 -8.11
N THR A 105 -9.65 7.99 -7.42
CA THR A 105 -10.97 8.56 -7.79
C THR A 105 -10.89 9.34 -9.09
N ILE A 106 -9.88 10.21 -9.26
CA ILE A 106 -9.66 10.92 -10.54
C ILE A 106 -9.55 9.92 -11.69
N TRP A 107 -8.75 8.88 -11.51
CA TRP A 107 -8.60 7.88 -12.56
C TRP A 107 -9.92 7.14 -12.86
N LEU A 108 -10.69 6.78 -11.83
CA LEU A 108 -11.99 6.12 -12.01
C LEU A 108 -12.99 6.98 -12.79
N PHE A 109 -12.96 8.31 -12.61
CA PHE A 109 -13.79 9.24 -13.38
C PHE A 109 -13.29 9.43 -14.81
N SER A 110 -11.97 9.47 -15.02
CA SER A 110 -11.39 9.59 -16.37
C SER A 110 -11.60 8.32 -17.21
N TYR A 111 -11.54 7.15 -16.58
CA TYR A 111 -11.73 5.84 -17.22
C TYR A 111 -12.80 5.05 -16.47
N ALA A 112 -14.06 5.29 -16.86
CA ALA A 112 -15.20 4.61 -16.27
C ALA A 112 -15.12 3.09 -16.53
N PRO A 113 -15.30 2.23 -15.50
CA PRO A 113 -15.21 0.79 -15.66
C PRO A 113 -16.43 0.27 -16.43
N HIS A 114 -16.21 -0.27 -17.63
CA HIS A 114 -17.28 -0.89 -18.40
C HIS A 114 -17.21 -2.42 -18.22
N PRO A 115 -18.22 -3.07 -17.63
CA PRO A 115 -18.27 -4.53 -17.61
C PRO A 115 -18.55 -5.04 -19.03
N GLY A 116 -17.75 -6.00 -19.52
CA GLY A 116 -17.90 -6.56 -20.86
C GLY A 116 -17.52 -8.03 -20.92
N LEU A 117 -17.99 -8.71 -21.97
CA LEU A 117 -17.63 -10.09 -22.26
C LEU A 117 -16.39 -10.10 -23.17
N TYR A 118 -15.26 -10.60 -22.66
CA TYR A 118 -14.00 -10.72 -23.40
C TYR A 118 -13.55 -12.18 -23.37
N ASP A 119 -13.36 -12.80 -24.54
CA ASP A 119 -12.98 -14.21 -24.70
C ASP A 119 -13.87 -15.19 -23.91
N GLY A 120 -15.18 -14.94 -23.88
CA GLY A 120 -16.16 -15.78 -23.18
C GLY A 120 -16.18 -15.62 -21.66
N LEU A 121 -15.33 -14.74 -21.09
CA LEU A 121 -15.27 -14.43 -19.67
C LEU A 121 -15.80 -13.01 -19.41
N TRP A 122 -16.62 -12.84 -18.37
CA TRP A 122 -17.02 -11.53 -17.88
C TRP A 122 -15.81 -10.87 -17.21
N LYS A 123 -15.32 -9.77 -17.80
CA LYS A 123 -14.18 -8.99 -17.28
C LYS A 123 -14.57 -7.51 -17.20
N CYS A 124 -13.95 -6.80 -16.26
CA CYS A 124 -13.98 -5.34 -16.26
C CYS A 124 -13.07 -4.89 -17.41
N SER A 125 -13.60 -4.18 -18.40
CA SER A 125 -12.98 -3.86 -19.69
C SER A 125 -11.47 -3.56 -19.62
N PRO A 126 -10.62 -4.34 -20.32
CA PRO A 126 -9.31 -3.86 -20.72
C PRO A 126 -9.48 -3.00 -21.99
N ASN A 127 -9.11 -1.73 -21.92
CA ASN A 127 -8.97 -0.94 -23.14
C ASN A 127 -7.90 -1.61 -24.02
N LYS A 128 -8.08 -1.70 -25.34
CA LYS A 128 -7.15 -2.39 -26.25
C LYS A 128 -6.01 -1.48 -26.69
N SER A 129 -5.21 -0.95 -25.77
CA SER A 129 -4.06 -0.15 -26.16
C SER A 129 -2.96 -0.21 -25.11
N PHE A 130 -2.00 -1.09 -25.42
CA PHE A 130 -0.69 -1.27 -24.82
C PHE A 130 -0.68 -2.15 -23.55
N VAL A 131 0.02 -3.28 -23.66
CA VAL A 131 0.10 -4.40 -22.70
C VAL A 131 0.29 -4.01 -21.23
N LEU A 132 1.02 -2.93 -20.93
CA LEU A 132 1.25 -2.43 -19.56
C LEU A 132 0.16 -1.47 -19.04
N TRP A 133 -0.57 -0.81 -19.94
CA TRP A 133 -1.69 0.11 -19.67
C TRP A 133 -3.05 -0.58 -19.79
N ASP A 134 -3.10 -1.78 -20.37
CA ASP A 134 -4.31 -2.59 -20.52
C ASP A 134 -4.86 -3.08 -19.14
N SER A 135 -4.02 -3.12 -18.10
CA SER A 135 -4.42 -3.49 -16.75
C SER A 135 -4.71 -2.25 -15.91
N GLU A 136 -5.98 -1.82 -15.90
CA GLU A 136 -6.53 -0.75 -15.03
C GLU A 136 -6.08 -0.88 -13.56
N ILE A 137 -5.85 -2.11 -13.10
CA ILE A 137 -5.33 -2.42 -11.77
C ILE A 137 -3.89 -1.92 -11.60
N ILE A 138 -2.99 -2.18 -12.55
CA ILE A 138 -1.57 -1.78 -12.48
C ILE A 138 -1.43 -0.27 -12.35
N VAL A 139 -2.16 0.49 -13.17
CA VAL A 139 -2.12 1.96 -13.14
C VAL A 139 -2.58 2.50 -11.79
N SER A 140 -3.62 1.88 -11.21
CA SER A 140 -4.13 2.26 -9.87
C SER A 140 -3.13 1.95 -8.75
N LEU A 141 -2.19 1.04 -8.98
CA LEU A 141 -1.16 0.63 -8.02
C LEU A 141 0.14 1.41 -8.16
N LEU A 142 0.32 2.22 -9.22
CA LEU A 142 1.59 2.90 -9.49
C LEU A 142 2.09 3.73 -8.30
N TYR A 143 1.22 4.51 -7.66
CA TYR A 143 1.59 5.28 -6.48
C TYR A 143 1.98 4.39 -5.30
N VAL A 144 1.27 3.27 -5.11
CA VAL A 144 1.60 2.29 -4.07
C VAL A 144 2.96 1.63 -4.33
N ILE A 145 3.30 1.35 -5.60
CA ILE A 145 4.64 0.87 -6.00
C ILE A 145 5.69 1.91 -5.57
N GLN A 146 5.48 3.19 -5.86
CA GLN A 146 6.42 4.24 -5.45
C GLN A 146 6.58 4.32 -3.93
N LEU A 147 5.47 4.27 -3.17
CA LEU A 147 5.53 4.22 -1.72
C LEU A 147 6.30 2.99 -1.20
N LEU A 148 6.13 1.84 -1.83
CA LEU A 148 6.79 0.59 -1.47
C LEU A 148 8.30 0.67 -1.71
N LEU A 149 8.73 1.22 -2.85
CA LEU A 149 10.14 1.44 -3.17
C LEU A 149 10.81 2.42 -2.19
N ILE A 150 10.14 3.52 -1.86
CA ILE A 150 10.63 4.48 -0.86
C ILE A 150 10.73 3.80 0.51
N THR A 151 9.74 2.99 0.88
CA THR A 151 9.75 2.21 2.14
C THR A 151 10.96 1.27 2.18
N LEU A 152 11.22 0.54 1.10
CA LEU A 152 12.37 -0.35 0.99
C LEU A 152 13.69 0.42 1.13
N PHE A 153 13.81 1.55 0.45
CA PHE A 153 15.00 2.40 0.52
C PHE A 153 15.32 2.84 1.96
N PHE A 154 14.35 3.42 2.66
CA PHE A 154 14.57 3.85 4.05
C PHE A 154 14.71 2.66 5.02
N ALA A 155 14.11 1.51 4.72
CA ALA A 155 14.28 0.30 5.52
C ALA A 155 15.72 -0.24 5.39
N ALA A 156 16.30 -0.16 4.20
CA ALA A 156 17.70 -0.50 3.95
C ALA A 156 18.65 0.48 4.69
N LEU A 157 18.38 1.79 4.66
CA LEU A 157 19.16 2.77 5.41
C LEU A 157 19.12 2.52 6.92
N THR A 158 18.00 2.04 7.44
CA THR A 158 17.81 1.77 8.88
C THR A 158 18.24 0.37 9.32
N PHE A 159 18.74 -0.46 8.40
CA PHE A 159 19.07 -1.87 8.66
C PHE A 159 20.10 -2.09 9.78
N LYS A 160 21.01 -1.13 9.97
CA LYS A 160 22.06 -1.16 11.02
C LYS A 160 21.56 -0.75 12.41
N CYS A 161 20.32 -0.29 12.56
CA CYS A 161 19.76 0.06 13.86
C CYS A 161 19.56 -1.19 14.73
N TYR A 162 20.22 -1.28 15.89
CA TYR A 162 20.13 -2.42 16.81
C TYR A 162 19.13 -2.19 17.96
N ASP A 163 18.77 -0.93 18.25
CA ASP A 163 18.01 -0.55 19.46
C ASP A 163 16.54 -0.97 19.46
N GLN A 164 15.95 -1.30 18.31
CA GLN A 164 14.51 -1.52 18.16
C GLN A 164 14.17 -2.95 17.73
N ASN A 165 14.68 -3.94 18.47
CA ASN A 165 14.37 -5.38 18.31
C ASN A 165 14.47 -5.92 16.87
N ARG A 166 15.33 -5.31 16.04
CA ARG A 166 15.47 -5.60 14.59
C ARG A 166 14.18 -5.39 13.77
N GLU A 167 13.20 -4.61 14.25
CA GLU A 167 11.95 -4.27 13.55
C GLU A 167 12.19 -3.78 12.10
N PRO A 168 13.16 -2.89 11.80
CA PRO A 168 13.41 -2.43 10.43
C PRO A 168 13.82 -3.55 9.47
N ARG A 169 14.47 -4.61 9.97
CA ARG A 169 14.87 -5.75 9.14
C ARG A 169 13.66 -6.57 8.71
N PHE A 170 12.68 -6.73 9.60
CA PHE A 170 11.42 -7.39 9.26
C PHE A 170 10.62 -6.56 8.27
N ILE A 171 10.56 -5.23 8.44
CA ILE A 171 9.89 -4.36 7.47
C ILE A 171 10.56 -4.46 6.10
N MET A 172 11.89 -4.47 6.04
CA MET A 172 12.64 -4.66 4.79
C MET A 172 12.33 -6.02 4.15
N ALA A 173 12.32 -7.11 4.94
CA ALA A 173 11.97 -8.43 4.45
C ALA A 173 10.53 -8.47 3.90
N CYS A 174 9.56 -7.90 4.62
CA CYS A 174 8.18 -7.79 4.15
C CYS A 174 8.08 -6.99 2.83
N ALA A 175 8.80 -5.87 2.70
CA ALA A 175 8.81 -5.08 1.48
C ALA A 175 9.40 -5.86 0.29
N LEU A 176 10.52 -6.57 0.49
CA LEU A 176 11.14 -7.42 -0.54
C LEU A 176 10.21 -8.57 -0.96
N CYS A 177 9.59 -9.27 -0.02
CA CYS A 177 8.61 -10.31 -0.32
C CYS A 177 7.42 -9.75 -1.10
N THR A 178 6.93 -8.57 -0.75
CA THR A 178 5.81 -7.92 -1.45
C THR A 178 6.18 -7.59 -2.89
N ILE A 179 7.37 -7.02 -3.10
CA ILE A 179 7.90 -6.73 -4.46
C ILE A 179 8.02 -8.02 -5.26
N ALA A 180 8.57 -9.09 -4.67
CA ALA A 180 8.71 -10.37 -5.35
C ALA A 180 7.34 -10.93 -5.81
N VAL A 181 6.34 -10.94 -4.92
CA VAL A 181 4.98 -11.37 -5.25
C VAL A 181 4.37 -10.52 -6.36
N TRP A 182 4.53 -9.20 -6.31
CA TRP A 182 3.99 -8.29 -7.33
C TRP A 182 4.68 -8.44 -8.68
N VAL A 183 6.00 -8.66 -8.70
CA VAL A 183 6.75 -8.96 -9.93
C VAL A 183 6.30 -10.29 -10.51
N THR A 184 6.13 -11.34 -9.70
CA THR A 184 5.59 -12.62 -10.16
C THR A 184 4.19 -12.46 -10.73
N TRP A 185 3.31 -11.71 -10.05
CA TRP A 185 1.96 -11.42 -10.55
C TRP A 185 2.00 -10.69 -11.89
N LEU A 186 2.87 -9.68 -12.05
CA LEU A 186 3.04 -8.95 -13.32
C LEU A 186 3.55 -9.87 -14.44
N ILE A 187 4.49 -10.77 -14.15
CA ILE A 187 5.01 -11.73 -15.14
C ILE A 187 3.91 -12.68 -15.62
N VAL A 188 3.04 -13.12 -14.71
CA VAL A 188 1.91 -14.02 -15.05
C VAL A 188 0.84 -13.30 -15.87
N GLU A 189 0.59 -12.02 -15.59
CA GLU A 189 -0.42 -11.22 -16.29
C GLU A 189 0.06 -10.75 -17.68
N LEU A 190 1.38 -10.70 -17.91
CA LEU A 190 1.93 -10.39 -19.23
C LEU A 190 1.57 -11.49 -20.23
N PRO A 191 0.99 -11.16 -21.40
CA PRO A 191 0.65 -12.14 -22.41
C PRO A 191 1.92 -12.85 -22.89
N THR A 192 1.94 -14.18 -22.76
CA THR A 192 2.96 -15.02 -23.40
C THR A 192 2.87 -14.82 -24.91
N PRO A 193 3.98 -14.60 -25.63
CA PRO A 193 3.94 -14.54 -27.09
C PRO A 193 3.37 -15.87 -27.61
N PRO A 194 2.52 -15.85 -28.66
CA PRO A 194 2.05 -17.08 -29.28
C PRO A 194 3.27 -17.89 -29.74
N CYS A 195 3.31 -19.19 -29.41
CA CYS A 195 4.32 -20.09 -29.96
C CYS A 195 4.29 -20.05 -31.50
N PRO A 196 5.46 -20.09 -32.17
CA PRO A 196 5.55 -20.07 -33.63
C PRO A 196 4.88 -21.29 -34.26
#